data_AF-A0A848RVN2-F1
#
_entry.id   AF-A0A848RVN2-F1
#
_cell.length_a   1.000
_cell.length_b   1.000
_cell.length_c   1.000
_cell.angle_alpha   90.00
_cell.angle_beta   90.00
_cell.angle_gamma   90.00
#
_symmetry.space_group_name_H-M   'P 1'
#
loop_
_entity.id
_entity.type
_entity.pdbx_description
1 polymer ?
#
loop_
_entity_poly.entity_id
_entity_poly.type
_entity_poly.pdbx_seq_one_letter_code
_entity_poly.pdbx_strand_id
1 'polypeptide(L)'
;MNTQTPPIDADVGLLGLRSVLISSLPAALLTDSGPERYTVEAVFTRRPDHDEIAEILGNNTRTFLTENDHSTIELKISDRRLEIANTNLEELRDGLASQLAKLLADISIRVKSQRVIAAARSQLAADLEQERATAVVRLAESVVFSVPSARTPPVEVDDDVSSSGDYEAGAAKESQYE
;
A
#
# COMPACT_ATOMS: atom_id res chain seq x y z
N MET A 1 -11.57 8.12 49.58
CA MET A 1 -10.32 8.42 48.84
C MET A 1 -10.26 7.43 47.70
N ASN A 2 -10.70 7.81 46.51
CA ASN A 2 -10.76 6.92 45.36
C ASN A 2 -9.61 7.29 44.44
N THR A 3 -8.53 6.52 44.49
CA THR A 3 -7.40 6.66 43.56
C THR A 3 -7.79 6.06 42.22
N GLN A 4 -8.48 6.87 41.41
CA GLN A 4 -8.57 6.63 39.97
C GLN A 4 -7.18 6.87 39.40
N THR A 5 -6.39 5.80 39.26
CA THR A 5 -5.14 5.85 38.50
C THR A 5 -5.48 6.27 37.06
N PRO A 6 -4.96 7.39 36.55
CA PRO A 6 -5.16 7.76 35.15
C PRO A 6 -4.51 6.66 34.29
N PRO A 7 -5.16 6.24 33.18
CA PRO A 7 -4.55 5.28 32.27
C PRO A 7 -3.23 5.89 31.79
N ILE A 8 -2.14 5.13 31.98
CA ILE A 8 -0.84 5.40 31.38
C ILE A 8 -1.12 5.70 29.91
N ASP A 9 -0.70 6.88 29.45
CA ASP A 9 -0.77 7.29 28.04
C ASP A 9 -0.10 6.19 27.20
N ALA A 10 -0.90 5.24 26.74
CA ALA A 10 -0.51 4.27 25.74
C ALA A 10 -0.33 5.10 24.48
N ASP A 11 0.94 5.31 24.13
CA ASP A 11 1.43 5.86 22.87
C ASP A 11 0.31 5.89 21.82
N VAL A 12 -0.24 7.08 21.55
CA VAL A 12 -1.53 7.31 20.87
C VAL A 12 -1.56 6.68 19.45
N GLY A 13 -0.43 6.15 18.97
CA GLY A 13 -0.33 5.37 17.74
C GLY A 13 -0.37 3.84 17.86
N LEU A 14 -0.11 3.21 19.01
CA LEU A 14 -0.02 1.74 19.11
C LEU A 14 -1.38 1.11 19.39
N LEU A 15 -1.58 -0.10 18.85
CA LEU A 15 -2.76 -0.89 19.15
C LEU A 15 -2.64 -1.44 20.57
N GLY A 16 -3.67 -1.22 21.39
CA GLY A 16 -3.76 -1.76 22.73
C GLY A 16 -5.19 -2.13 23.09
N LEU A 17 -5.38 -2.63 24.31
CA LEU A 17 -6.69 -2.97 24.87
C LEU A 17 -7.06 -1.93 25.93
N ARG A 18 -8.28 -1.39 25.85
CA ARG A 18 -8.78 -0.35 26.74
C ARG A 18 -9.49 -0.93 27.97
N SER A 19 -10.38 -1.89 27.76
CA SER A 19 -11.22 -2.44 28.83
C SER A 19 -11.87 -3.75 28.41
N VAL A 20 -12.12 -4.62 29.37
CA VAL A 20 -12.97 -5.81 29.21
C VAL A 20 -14.44 -5.41 29.23
N LEU A 21 -15.26 -5.98 28.34
CA LEU A 21 -16.71 -5.79 28.36
C LEU A 21 -17.36 -6.71 29.40
N ILE A 22 -17.78 -6.12 30.51
CA ILE A 22 -18.48 -6.82 31.59
C ILE A 22 -19.81 -7.44 31.08
N SER A 23 -20.47 -6.81 30.11
CA SER A 23 -21.72 -7.30 29.52
C SER A 23 -21.58 -8.61 28.73
N SER A 24 -20.35 -8.99 28.35
CA SER A 24 -20.08 -10.25 27.65
C SER A 24 -19.82 -11.43 28.59
N LEU A 25 -19.73 -11.15 29.90
CA LEU A 25 -19.42 -12.16 30.90
C LEU A 25 -20.65 -13.04 31.21
N PRO A 26 -20.46 -14.35 31.41
CA PRO A 26 -21.56 -15.23 31.81
C PRO A 26 -22.25 -14.76 33.10
N ALA A 27 -23.57 -14.76 33.13
CA ALA A 27 -24.33 -14.34 34.32
C ALA A 27 -24.12 -15.26 35.53
N ALA A 28 -23.67 -16.51 35.29
CA ALA A 28 -23.40 -17.51 36.32
C ALA A 28 -21.95 -17.49 36.83
N LEU A 29 -21.15 -16.47 36.50
CA LEU A 29 -19.80 -16.34 37.06
C LEU A 29 -19.84 -16.26 38.59
N LEU A 30 -18.86 -16.89 39.24
CA LEU A 30 -18.75 -16.99 40.70
C LEU A 30 -19.93 -17.73 41.36
N THR A 31 -20.63 -18.57 40.61
CA THR A 31 -21.62 -19.52 41.12
C THR A 31 -21.10 -20.95 40.96
N ASP A 32 -21.66 -21.89 41.74
CA ASP A 32 -21.28 -23.31 41.73
C ASP A 32 -21.55 -24.00 40.36
N SER A 33 -22.28 -23.35 39.46
CA SER A 33 -22.56 -23.81 38.09
C SER A 33 -21.88 -22.97 37.00
N GLY A 34 -20.96 -22.06 37.39
CA GLY A 34 -20.24 -21.21 36.46
C GLY A 34 -19.20 -22.00 35.64
N PRO A 35 -19.05 -21.72 34.33
CA PRO A 35 -18.02 -22.37 33.53
C PRO A 35 -16.62 -21.94 33.99
N GLU A 36 -15.69 -22.89 34.11
CA GLU A 36 -14.27 -22.61 34.46
C GLU A 36 -13.55 -21.78 33.38
N ARG A 37 -13.96 -21.92 32.12
CA ARG A 37 -13.42 -21.19 30.97
C ARG A 37 -14.54 -20.63 30.10
N TYR A 38 -14.38 -19.40 29.66
CA TYR A 38 -15.37 -18.65 28.88
C TYR A 38 -14.68 -17.68 27.92
N THR A 39 -15.49 -17.04 27.08
CA THR A 39 -15.01 -15.97 26.18
C THR A 39 -15.02 -14.65 26.93
N VAL A 40 -13.90 -13.93 26.88
CA VAL A 40 -13.80 -12.56 27.38
C VAL A 40 -13.63 -11.62 26.20
N GLU A 41 -14.53 -10.65 26.06
CA GLU A 41 -14.40 -9.60 25.07
C GLU A 41 -13.65 -8.39 25.64
N ALA A 42 -12.65 -7.89 24.90
CA ALA A 42 -11.91 -6.68 25.22
C ALA A 42 -12.02 -5.65 24.09
N VAL A 43 -12.13 -4.36 24.43
CA VAL A 43 -12.21 -3.26 23.47
C VAL A 43 -10.82 -2.77 23.10
N PHE A 44 -10.52 -2.63 21.81
CA PHE A 44 -9.26 -2.00 21.37
C PHE A 44 -9.25 -0.47 21.63
N THR A 45 -8.07 0.10 21.86
CA THR A 45 -7.87 1.56 21.98
C THR A 45 -8.22 2.30 20.70
N ARG A 46 -7.93 1.69 19.54
CA ARG A 46 -8.32 2.15 18.20
C ARG A 46 -8.78 0.98 17.33
N ARG A 47 -9.31 1.25 16.14
CA ARG A 47 -9.61 0.17 15.19
C ARG A 47 -8.29 -0.43 14.68
N PRO A 48 -8.10 -1.77 14.71
CA PRO A 48 -6.95 -2.40 14.09
C PRO A 48 -7.05 -2.33 12.57
N ASP A 49 -5.91 -2.14 11.91
CA ASP A 49 -5.80 -2.16 10.44
C ASP A 49 -5.87 -3.61 9.93
N HIS A 50 -6.14 -3.80 8.63
CA HIS A 50 -6.19 -5.13 8.01
C HIS A 50 -4.90 -5.95 8.22
N ASP A 51 -3.73 -5.32 8.04
CA ASP A 51 -2.43 -5.98 8.24
C ASP A 51 -2.22 -6.39 9.70
N GLU A 52 -2.71 -5.58 10.65
CA GLU A 52 -2.65 -5.90 12.07
C GLU A 52 -3.58 -7.05 12.42
N ILE A 53 -4.81 -7.07 11.88
CA ILE A 53 -5.76 -8.17 12.04
C ILE A 53 -5.14 -9.48 11.53
N ALA A 54 -4.51 -9.45 10.35
CA ALA A 54 -3.88 -10.62 9.77
C ALA A 54 -2.73 -11.16 10.65
N GLU A 55 -1.91 -10.27 11.23
CA GLU A 55 -0.84 -10.66 12.16
C GLU A 55 -1.40 -11.19 13.49
N ILE A 56 -2.43 -10.55 14.07
CA ILE A 56 -3.06 -10.98 15.32
C ILE A 56 -3.69 -12.37 15.18
N LEU A 57 -4.39 -12.63 14.07
CA LEU A 57 -5.01 -13.92 13.80
C LEU A 57 -4.06 -14.93 13.13
N GLY A 58 -2.81 -14.52 12.90
CA GLY A 58 -1.78 -15.30 12.22
C GLY A 58 -1.15 -16.36 13.12
N ASN A 59 -0.37 -17.25 12.48
CA ASN A 59 0.29 -18.35 13.17
C ASN A 59 1.31 -17.90 14.23
N ASN A 60 1.95 -16.75 14.03
CA ASN A 60 2.93 -16.20 14.97
C ASN A 60 2.31 -15.94 16.35
N THR A 61 1.08 -15.43 16.39
CA THR A 61 0.34 -15.21 17.63
C THR A 61 0.01 -16.54 18.31
N ARG A 62 -0.38 -17.56 17.55
CA ARG A 62 -0.65 -18.90 18.10
C ARG A 62 0.61 -19.55 18.68
N THR A 63 1.75 -19.40 18.01
CA THR A 63 3.06 -19.84 18.53
C THR A 63 3.39 -19.10 19.82
N PHE A 64 3.27 -17.77 19.84
CA PHE A 64 3.53 -16.96 21.03
C PHE A 64 2.67 -17.39 22.23
N LEU A 65 1.38 -17.61 22.03
CA LEU A 65 0.50 -18.10 23.09
C LEU A 65 0.89 -19.51 23.56
N THR A 66 1.27 -20.40 22.64
CA THR A 66 1.73 -21.75 22.99
C THR A 66 3.02 -21.73 23.81
N GLU A 67 3.97 -20.85 23.47
CA GLU A 67 5.23 -20.67 24.20
C GLU A 67 5.05 -20.09 25.61
N ASN A 68 3.92 -19.43 25.88
CA ASN A 68 3.57 -18.86 27.19
C ASN A 68 2.50 -19.69 27.93
N ASP A 69 2.41 -20.99 27.66
CA ASP A 69 1.47 -21.93 28.29
C ASP A 69 -0.03 -21.60 28.08
N HIS A 70 -0.33 -20.83 27.03
CA HIS A 70 -1.67 -20.36 26.67
C HIS A 70 -2.18 -21.01 25.36
N SER A 71 -1.83 -22.28 25.12
CA SER A 71 -2.11 -22.99 23.87
C SER A 71 -3.59 -23.26 23.58
N THR A 72 -4.43 -23.22 24.61
CA THR A 72 -5.89 -23.43 24.51
C THR A 72 -6.65 -22.17 24.14
N ILE A 73 -6.01 -20.99 24.24
CA ILE A 73 -6.65 -19.70 23.99
C ILE A 73 -6.84 -19.48 22.49
N GLU A 74 -8.04 -19.07 22.11
CA GLU A 74 -8.37 -18.68 20.74
C GLU A 74 -8.66 -17.19 20.69
N LEU A 75 -8.03 -16.48 19.75
CA LEU A 75 -8.29 -15.06 19.53
C LEU A 75 -9.16 -14.88 18.28
N LYS A 76 -10.22 -14.08 18.40
CA LYS A 76 -11.04 -13.62 17.28
C LYS A 76 -11.22 -12.12 17.36
N ILE A 77 -11.41 -11.48 16.22
CA ILE A 77 -11.66 -10.03 16.15
C ILE A 77 -13.06 -9.81 15.59
N SER A 78 -13.89 -9.13 16.38
CA SER A 78 -15.24 -8.72 16.01
C SER A 78 -15.31 -7.20 15.99
N ASP A 79 -15.14 -6.63 14.79
CA ASP A 79 -15.07 -5.19 14.53
C ASP A 79 -13.99 -4.46 15.35
N ARG A 80 -14.34 -3.93 16.53
CA ARG A 80 -13.45 -3.21 17.44
C ARG A 80 -13.17 -3.96 18.75
N ARG A 81 -13.54 -5.24 18.80
CA ARG A 81 -13.38 -6.10 19.98
C ARG A 81 -12.46 -7.26 19.68
N LEU A 82 -11.61 -7.58 20.64
CA LEU A 82 -10.87 -8.83 20.71
C LEU A 82 -11.67 -9.80 21.57
N GLU A 83 -12.10 -10.91 20.98
CA GLU A 83 -12.70 -12.03 21.69
C GLU A 83 -11.60 -13.02 22.05
N ILE A 84 -11.45 -13.28 23.33
CA ILE A 84 -10.47 -14.20 23.89
C ILE A 84 -11.24 -15.41 24.39
N ALA A 85 -11.28 -16.48 23.59
CA ALA A 85 -12.00 -17.71 23.93
C ALA A 85 -11.11 -18.64 24.78
N ASN A 86 -11.76 -19.54 25.54
CA ASN A 86 -11.13 -20.55 26.38
C ASN A 86 -10.22 -20.00 27.51
N THR A 87 -10.51 -18.79 28.00
CA THR A 87 -9.79 -18.13 29.10
C THR A 87 -10.68 -17.97 30.32
N ASN A 88 -10.16 -17.38 31.39
CA ASN A 88 -10.96 -16.76 32.45
C ASN A 88 -10.40 -15.39 32.87
N LEU A 89 -11.08 -14.69 33.80
CA LEU A 89 -10.65 -13.38 34.29
C LEU A 89 -9.40 -13.45 35.18
N GLU A 90 -9.16 -14.58 35.86
CA GLU A 90 -7.99 -14.76 36.71
C GLU A 90 -6.72 -14.85 35.87
N GLU A 91 -6.72 -15.67 34.81
CA GLU A 91 -5.63 -15.75 33.83
C GLU A 91 -5.32 -14.38 33.21
N LEU A 92 -6.36 -13.60 32.86
CA LEU A 92 -6.20 -12.23 32.37
C LEU A 92 -5.54 -11.31 33.40
N ARG A 93 -5.98 -11.35 34.65
CA ARG A 93 -5.42 -10.56 35.75
C ARG A 93 -3.98 -10.96 36.07
N ASP A 94 -3.69 -12.25 36.04
CA ASP A 94 -2.44 -12.82 36.57
C ASP A 94 -1.31 -12.80 35.53
N GLY A 95 -1.59 -12.38 34.29
CA GLY A 95 -0.52 -12.00 33.35
C GLY A 95 -0.92 -11.96 31.88
N LEU A 96 -1.98 -12.67 31.47
CA LEU A 96 -2.35 -12.76 30.06
C LEU A 96 -2.70 -11.39 29.48
N ALA A 97 -3.34 -10.49 30.24
CA ALA A 97 -3.64 -9.14 29.76
C ALA A 97 -2.38 -8.36 29.39
N SER A 98 -1.33 -8.44 30.22
CA SER A 98 -0.04 -7.78 29.97
C SER A 98 0.69 -8.40 28.78
N GLN A 99 0.65 -9.72 28.64
CA GLN A 99 1.25 -10.41 27.49
C GLN A 99 0.56 -10.05 26.18
N LEU A 100 -0.79 -10.03 26.16
CA LEU A 100 -1.56 -9.60 24.99
C LEU A 100 -1.30 -8.13 24.66
N ALA A 101 -1.22 -7.24 25.65
CA ALA A 101 -0.89 -5.84 25.43
C ALA A 101 0.48 -5.67 24.76
N LYS A 102 1.50 -6.40 25.24
CA LYS A 102 2.84 -6.42 24.63
C LYS A 102 2.80 -6.95 23.20
N LEU A 103 2.15 -8.09 22.97
CA LEU A 103 2.02 -8.68 21.65
C LEU A 103 1.39 -7.72 20.64
N LEU A 104 0.31 -7.04 21.03
CA LEU A 104 -0.39 -6.06 20.17
C LEU A 104 0.48 -4.84 19.85
N ALA A 105 1.25 -4.35 20.83
CA ALA A 105 2.21 -3.28 20.62
C ALA A 105 3.32 -3.71 19.63
N ASP A 106 3.87 -4.91 19.80
CA ASP A 106 4.91 -5.47 18.92
C ASP A 106 4.39 -5.65 17.49
N ILE A 107 3.17 -6.17 17.31
CA ILE A 107 2.50 -6.27 16.01
C ILE A 107 2.38 -4.89 15.35
N SER A 108 1.89 -3.90 16.10
CA SER A 108 1.74 -2.53 15.60
C SER A 108 3.06 -1.95 15.11
N ILE A 109 4.14 -2.16 15.86
CA ILE A 109 5.48 -1.68 15.50
C ILE A 109 5.98 -2.38 14.22
N ARG A 110 5.80 -3.70 14.10
CA ARG A 110 6.19 -4.46 12.90
C ARG A 110 5.41 -4.02 11.66
N VAL A 111 4.09 -3.89 11.75
CA VAL A 111 3.26 -3.48 10.61
C VAL A 111 3.63 -2.07 10.15
N LYS A 112 3.81 -1.13 11.08
CA LYS A 112 4.25 0.23 10.75
C LYS A 112 5.62 0.25 10.06
N SER A 113 6.59 -0.52 10.57
CA SER A 113 7.93 -0.55 9.98
C SER A 113 7.90 -1.16 8.58
N GLN A 114 7.14 -2.23 8.36
CA GLN A 114 6.93 -2.84 7.04
C GLN A 114 6.30 -1.84 6.05
N ARG A 115 5.30 -1.07 6.48
CA ARG A 115 4.65 -0.05 5.64
C ARG A 115 5.62 1.04 5.22
N VAL A 116 6.47 1.53 6.14
CA VAL A 116 7.50 2.52 5.84
C VAL A 116 8.51 1.97 4.81
N ILE A 117 8.97 0.73 5.00
CA ILE A 117 9.90 0.07 4.07
C ILE A 117 9.26 -0.11 2.69
N ALA A 118 8.01 -0.55 2.62
CA ALA A 118 7.29 -0.74 1.37
C ALA A 118 7.08 0.58 0.61
N ALA A 119 6.74 1.66 1.33
CA ALA A 119 6.60 2.99 0.76
C ALA A 119 7.94 3.51 0.19
N ALA A 120 9.03 3.38 0.95
CA ALA A 120 10.36 3.77 0.49
C ALA A 120 10.80 3.00 -0.76
N ARG A 121 10.54 1.69 -0.82
CA ARG A 121 10.82 0.87 -2.01
C ARG A 121 9.99 1.29 -3.22
N SER A 122 8.71 1.58 -3.00
CA SER A 122 7.81 2.03 -4.07
C SER A 122 8.24 3.38 -4.63
N GLN A 123 8.65 4.31 -3.77
CA GLN A 123 9.16 5.61 -4.20
C GLN A 123 10.43 5.47 -5.04
N LEU A 124 11.40 4.67 -4.58
CA LEU A 124 12.64 4.44 -5.32
C LEU A 124 12.37 3.81 -6.70
N ALA A 125 11.43 2.86 -6.78
CA ALA A 125 11.04 2.27 -8.06
C ALA A 125 10.38 3.30 -9.00
N ALA A 126 9.53 4.17 -8.47
CA ALA A 126 8.90 5.24 -9.24
C ALA A 126 9.94 6.24 -9.77
N ASP A 127 10.93 6.62 -8.96
CA ASP A 127 11.98 7.55 -9.35
C ASP A 127 12.84 6.97 -10.49
N LEU A 128 13.23 5.70 -10.39
CA LEU A 128 13.98 5.00 -11.45
C LEU A 128 13.17 4.90 -12.75
N GLU A 129 11.87 4.61 -12.65
CA GLU A 129 11.01 4.52 -13.83
C GLU A 129 10.80 5.90 -14.47
N GLN A 130 10.69 6.96 -13.67
CA GLN A 130 10.59 8.33 -14.16
C GLN A 130 11.88 8.77 -14.89
N GLU A 131 13.05 8.40 -14.37
CA GLU A 131 14.34 8.64 -15.03
C GLU A 131 14.41 7.92 -16.38
N ARG A 132 14.04 6.63 -16.39
CA ARG A 132 14.00 5.82 -17.61
C ARG A 132 13.04 6.42 -18.64
N ALA A 133 11.83 6.80 -18.24
CA ALA A 133 10.85 7.44 -19.11
C ALA A 133 11.38 8.75 -19.69
N THR A 134 12.02 9.58 -18.88
CA THR A 134 12.65 10.83 -19.33
C THR A 134 13.76 10.58 -20.35
N ALA A 135 14.60 9.56 -20.14
CA ALA A 135 15.64 9.18 -21.09
C ALA A 135 15.06 8.71 -22.44
N VAL A 136 13.96 7.94 -22.40
CA VAL A 136 13.24 7.49 -23.61
C VAL A 136 12.67 8.69 -24.38
N VAL A 137 12.05 9.66 -23.69
CA VAL A 137 11.53 10.88 -24.33
C VAL A 137 12.66 11.64 -25.02
N ARG A 138 13.78 11.90 -24.34
CA ARG A 138 14.94 12.58 -24.95
C ARG A 138 15.49 11.84 -26.17
N LEU A 139 15.54 10.51 -26.11
CA LEU A 139 16.00 9.69 -27.23
C LEU A 139 15.03 9.81 -28.42
N ALA A 140 13.72 9.74 -28.18
CA ALA A 140 12.72 9.90 -29.21
C ALA A 140 12.77 11.30 -29.86
N GLU A 141 12.96 12.35 -29.05
CA GLU A 141 13.15 13.73 -29.54
C GLU A 141 14.39 13.90 -30.41
N SER A 142 15.41 13.05 -30.24
CA SER A 142 16.64 13.09 -31.06
C SER A 142 16.51 12.45 -32.44
N VAL A 143 15.42 11.71 -32.70
CA VAL A 143 15.21 11.02 -33.98
C VAL A 143 14.73 12.01 -35.04
N VAL A 144 15.53 12.18 -36.10
CA VAL A 144 15.17 13.00 -37.28
C VAL A 144 15.02 12.10 -38.51
N PHE A 145 13.90 12.21 -39.20
CA PHE A 145 13.69 11.57 -40.50
C PHE A 145 13.99 12.57 -41.62
N SER A 146 14.88 12.21 -42.54
CA SER A 146 15.16 12.98 -43.76
C SER A 146 14.87 12.14 -45.00
N VAL A 147 14.33 12.79 -46.03
CA VAL A 147 14.14 12.15 -47.34
C VAL A 147 15.48 12.20 -48.07
N PRO A 148 15.99 11.09 -48.62
CA PRO A 148 17.20 11.14 -49.41
C PRO A 148 16.97 12.04 -50.63
N SER A 149 17.68 13.17 -50.72
CA SER A 149 17.69 13.98 -51.93
C SER A 149 18.09 13.08 -53.09
N ALA A 150 17.23 13.01 -54.11
CA ALA A 150 17.52 12.30 -55.33
C ALA A 150 18.90 12.75 -55.83
N ARG A 151 19.83 11.81 -55.92
CA ARG A 151 21.12 12.01 -56.55
C ARG A 151 20.81 12.38 -58.00
N THR A 152 20.88 13.66 -58.36
CA THR A 152 20.72 14.08 -59.75
C THR A 152 21.76 13.31 -60.56
N PRO A 153 21.35 12.43 -61.49
CA PRO A 153 22.31 11.74 -62.34
C PRO A 153 23.10 12.79 -63.15
N PRO A 154 24.36 12.52 -63.51
CA PRO A 154 25.11 13.42 -64.36
C PRO A 154 24.32 13.60 -65.65
N VAL A 155 24.00 14.85 -66.00
CA VAL A 155 23.48 15.18 -67.33
C VAL A 155 24.63 14.89 -68.29
N GLU A 156 24.55 13.79 -69.03
CA GLU A 156 25.37 13.60 -70.21
C GLU A 156 25.02 14.74 -71.17
N VAL A 157 26.02 15.60 -71.42
CA VAL A 157 25.91 16.70 -72.36
C VAL A 157 26.05 16.07 -73.73
N ASP A 158 24.93 15.72 -74.35
CA ASP A 158 24.91 15.42 -75.78
C ASP A 158 25.06 16.76 -76.52
N ASP A 159 26.30 17.04 -76.94
CA ASP A 159 26.60 17.98 -78.01
C ASP A 159 25.98 17.43 -79.31
N ASP A 160 24.74 17.79 -79.62
CA ASP A 160 24.20 17.62 -80.98
C ASP A 160 23.50 18.89 -81.48
N VAL A 161 24.30 19.63 -82.24
CA VAL A 161 24.00 20.48 -83.41
C VAL A 161 22.52 20.76 -83.78
N SER A 162 22.24 22.07 -83.81
CA SER A 162 21.38 22.82 -84.75
C SER A 162 19.96 22.33 -85.08
N SER A 163 18.98 23.15 -84.70
CA SER A 163 18.00 23.62 -85.68
C SER A 163 17.49 25.02 -85.32
N SER A 164 17.97 25.99 -86.08
CA SER A 164 17.34 27.29 -86.32
C SER A 164 15.85 27.12 -86.64
N GLY A 165 15.02 27.91 -85.98
CA GLY A 165 13.58 28.00 -86.22
C GLY A 165 13.07 29.34 -85.70
N ASP A 166 13.19 30.35 -86.56
CA ASP A 166 12.61 31.68 -86.39
C ASP A 166 11.09 31.57 -86.18
N TYR A 167 10.57 32.15 -85.09
CA TYR A 167 9.18 32.60 -85.03
C TYR A 167 9.15 34.03 -84.50
N GLU A 168 8.72 34.89 -85.41
CA GLU A 168 8.51 36.31 -85.27
C GLU A 168 7.26 36.65 -84.44
N ALA A 169 7.28 37.86 -83.90
CA ALA A 169 6.31 38.57 -83.08
C ALA A 169 4.80 38.29 -83.25
N GLY A 170 4.08 38.29 -82.12
CA GLY A 170 2.64 38.46 -82.05
C GLY A 170 2.21 39.09 -80.71
N ALA A 171 1.79 40.34 -80.75
CA ALA A 171 1.41 41.16 -79.60
C ALA A 171 0.02 40.84 -79.01
N ALA A 172 -0.12 41.13 -77.71
CA ALA A 172 -1.29 41.62 -76.97
C ALA A 172 -2.61 40.81 -76.95
N LYS A 173 -3.12 40.50 -75.74
CA LYS A 173 -4.17 41.30 -75.05
C LYS A 173 -4.64 40.67 -73.73
N GLU A 174 -4.51 41.47 -72.68
CA GLU A 174 -5.46 41.79 -71.61
C GLU A 174 -6.89 41.22 -71.69
N SER A 175 -7.40 40.65 -70.58
CA SER A 175 -8.79 40.67 -70.04
C SER A 175 -8.85 39.60 -68.92
N GLN A 176 -8.79 39.92 -67.62
CA GLN A 176 -9.92 40.31 -66.76
C GLN A 176 -11.28 39.74 -67.16
N TYR A 177 -11.79 38.79 -66.36
CA TYR A 177 -13.19 38.57 -65.94
C TYR A 177 -13.08 37.47 -64.84
N GLU A 178 -13.07 37.85 -63.57
CA GLU A 178 -14.22 38.01 -62.64
C GLU A 178 -14.36 36.76 -61.73
#